data_AF-A0A527XIU2-F1
#
_entry.id   AF-A0A527XIU2-F1
#
_cell.length_a   1.000
_cell.length_b   1.000
_cell.length_c   1.000
_cell.angle_alpha   90.00
_cell.angle_beta   90.00
_cell.angle_gamma   90.00
#
_symmetry.space_group_name_H-M   'P 1'
#
loop_
_entity.id
_entity.type
_entity.pdbx_description
1 polymer ?
#
loop_
_entity_poly.entity_id
_entity_poly.type
_entity_poly.pdbx_seq_one_letter_code
_entity_poly.pdbx_strand_id
1 'polypeptide(L)' 'AIDRDAKTVTSDQGVTESYDRLVIATGSVPFIIPVPGKELPGVLTYRDLDDVNAMLLAAQSRAKAVVIGGGLLGLEAA' A
#
# COMPACT_ATOMS: atom_id res chain seq x y z
N ALA A 1 -6.73 17.05 2.81
CA ALA A 1 -7.51 17.14 4.07
C ALA A 1 -9.00 17.13 3.78
N ILE A 2 -9.85 16.77 4.74
CA ILE A 2 -11.31 16.83 4.61
C ILE A 2 -11.83 17.76 5.71
N ASP A 3 -12.46 18.88 5.34
CA ASP A 3 -13.20 19.75 6.26
C ASP A 3 -14.70 19.45 6.10
N ARG A 4 -15.29 18.90 7.16
CA ARG A 4 -16.68 18.45 7.16
C ARG A 4 -17.67 19.57 7.44
N ASP A 5 -17.24 20.61 8.14
CA ASP A 5 -18.08 21.76 8.49
C ASP A 5 -18.20 22.71 7.29
N ALA A 6 -17.07 22.98 6.62
CA ALA A 6 -17.03 23.74 5.38
C ALA A 6 -17.45 22.92 4.14
N LYS A 7 -17.52 21.59 4.28
CA LYS A 7 -17.78 20.62 3.20
C LYS A 7 -16.80 20.76 2.03
N THR A 8 -15.51 20.77 2.34
CA THR A 8 -14.43 20.89 1.35
C THR A 8 -13.40 19.76 1.49
N VAL A 9 -12.71 19.48 0.39
CA VAL A 9 -11.53 18.61 0.34
C VAL A 9 -10.35 19.38 -0.22
N THR A 10 -9.17 19.15 0.35
CA THR A 10 -7.91 19.78 -0.08
C THR A 10 -6.93 18.70 -0.55
N SER A 11 -6.42 18.81 -1.78
CA SER A 11 -5.36 17.94 -2.29
C SER A 11 -3.99 18.28 -1.68
N ASP A 12 -3.03 17.38 -1.86
CA ASP A 12 -1.62 17.62 -1.54
C ASP A 12 -1.00 18.78 -2.33
N GLN A 13 -1.53 19.08 -3.51
CA GLN A 13 -1.16 20.23 -4.34
C GLN A 13 -1.84 21.55 -3.90
N GLY A 14 -2.59 21.53 -2.79
CA GLY A 14 -3.25 22.72 -2.23
C GLY A 14 -4.56 23.13 -2.89
N VAL A 15 -5.03 22.38 -3.90
CA VAL A 15 -6.33 22.64 -4.54
C VAL A 15 -7.43 22.29 -3.55
N THR A 16 -8.37 23.22 -3.33
CA THR A 16 -9.50 23.01 -2.42
C THR A 16 -10.82 23.09 -3.17
N GLU A 17 -11.63 22.05 -3.05
CA GLU A 17 -12.91 21.89 -3.77
C GLU A 17 -14.05 21.62 -2.79
N SER A 18 -15.23 22.18 -3.05
CA SER A 18 -16.45 21.95 -2.27
C SER A 18 -17.19 20.68 -2.70
N TYR A 19 -17.95 20.05 -1.79
CA TYR A 19 -18.79 18.89 -2.12
C TYR A 19 -20.21 18.95 -1.52
N ASP A 20 -21.17 18.38 -2.25
CA ASP A 20 -22.51 18.11 -1.72
C ASP A 20 -22.54 16.83 -0.88
N ARG A 21 -21.89 15.78 -1.41
CA ARG A 21 -21.71 14.46 -0.80
C ARG A 21 -20.27 14.01 -1.05
N LEU A 22 -19.65 13.42 -0.03
CA LEU A 22 -18.28 12.89 -0.10
C LEU A 22 -18.32 11.36 0.05
N VAL A 23 -17.70 10.65 -0.88
CA VAL A 23 -17.49 9.20 -0.80
C VAL A 23 -16.02 8.93 -0.47
N ILE A 24 -15.77 8.17 0.60
CA ILE A 24 -14.42 7.77 0.99
C ILE A 24 -14.13 6.39 0.41
N ALA A 25 -13.20 6.35 -0.55
CA ALA A 25 -12.82 5.14 -1.27
C ALA A 25 -11.29 4.93 -1.28
N THR A 26 -10.60 5.29 -0.18
CA THR A 26 -9.13 5.24 -0.06
C THR A 26 -8.54 3.84 0.09
N GLY A 27 -9.39 2.81 0.15
CA GLY A 27 -8.96 1.43 0.34
C GLY A 27 -8.27 1.19 1.70
N SER A 28 -7.26 0.32 1.70
CA SER A 28 -6.48 -0.06 2.90
C SER A 28 -5.01 -0.22 2.53
N VAL A 29 -4.14 -0.13 3.53
CA VAL A 29 -2.69 -0.31 3.41
C VAL A 29 -2.26 -1.66 4.00
N PRO A 30 -1.19 -2.28 3.48
CA PRO A 30 -0.65 -3.51 4.05
C PRO A 30 -0.13 -3.27 5.48
N PHE A 31 -0.33 -4.26 6.35
CA PHE A 31 0.23 -4.23 7.70
C PHE A 31 1.71 -4.58 7.67
N ILE A 32 2.58 -3.64 8.06
CA ILE A 32 4.02 -3.88 8.18
C ILE A 32 4.34 -4.36 9.58
N ILE A 33 4.92 -5.56 9.68
CA ILE A 33 5.28 -6.17 10.96
C ILE A 33 6.36 -5.30 11.65
N PRO A 34 6.14 -4.83 12.91
CA PRO A 34 7.03 -3.89 13.58
C PRO A 34 8.25 -4.61 14.21
N VAL A 35 9.10 -5.19 13.35
CA VAL A 35 10.32 -5.90 13.75
C VAL A 35 11.57 -5.24 13.17
N PRO A 36 12.75 -5.39 13.81
CA PRO A 36 14.01 -4.94 13.23
C PRO A 36 14.22 -5.52 11.83
N GLY A 37 14.68 -4.67 10.90
CA GLY A 37 14.94 -5.07 9.51
C GLY A 37 13.73 -5.04 8.57
N LYS A 38 12.54 -4.60 9.02
CA LYS A 38 11.34 -4.43 8.16
C LYS A 38 11.53 -3.48 6.96
N GLU A 39 12.58 -2.66 6.98
CA GLU A 39 12.94 -1.68 5.93
C GLU A 39 14.15 -2.14 5.10
N LEU A 40 14.68 -3.35 5.32
CA LEU A 40 15.81 -3.85 4.55
C LEU A 40 15.45 -4.08 3.07
N PRO A 41 16.39 -3.87 2.13
CA PRO A 41 16.17 -4.21 0.72
C PRO A 41 15.72 -5.66 0.56
N GLY A 42 14.63 -5.88 -0.19
CA GLY A 42 14.03 -7.19 -0.42
C GLY A 42 12.90 -7.56 0.54
N VAL A 43 12.63 -6.76 1.58
CA VAL A 43 11.35 -6.83 2.33
C VAL A 43 10.30 -6.05 1.54
N LEU A 44 9.33 -6.78 0.98
CA LEU A 44 8.35 -6.24 0.04
C LEU A 44 6.91 -6.46 0.54
N THR A 45 6.03 -5.54 0.17
CA THR A 45 4.58 -5.66 0.32
C THR A 45 3.93 -6.28 -0.93
N TYR A 46 2.65 -6.65 -0.83
CA TYR A 46 1.87 -7.15 -1.95
C TYR A 46 0.46 -6.56 -1.94
N ARG A 47 0.31 -5.38 -2.56
CA ARG A 47 -0.95 -4.62 -2.59
C ARG A 47 -1.23 -3.95 -3.94
N ASP A 48 -0.26 -3.24 -4.51
CA ASP A 48 -0.44 -2.44 -5.72
C ASP A 48 0.54 -2.82 -6.83
N LEU A 49 0.55 -2.03 -7.91
CA LEU A 49 1.40 -2.29 -9.06
C LEU A 49 2.89 -2.07 -8.76
N ASP A 50 3.21 -1.13 -7.88
CA ASP A 50 4.61 -0.83 -7.53
C ASP A 50 5.19 -1.98 -6.70
N ASP A 51 4.40 -2.53 -5.78
CA ASP A 51 4.73 -3.77 -5.06
C ASP A 51 5.05 -4.92 -6.02
N VAL A 52 4.16 -5.18 -6.98
CA VAL A 52 4.35 -6.27 -7.96
C VAL A 52 5.59 -6.04 -8.82
N ASN A 53 5.83 -4.81 -9.27
CA ASN A 53 7.03 -4.47 -10.04
C ASN A 53 8.31 -4.73 -9.23
N ALA A 54 8.32 -4.37 -7.94
CA ALA A 54 9.43 -4.65 -7.05
C ALA A 54 9.63 -6.16 -6.82
N MET A 55 8.55 -6.92 -6.66
CA MET A 55 8.59 -8.39 -6.54
C MET A 55 9.18 -9.04 -7.80
N LEU A 56 8.73 -8.61 -8.99
CA LEU A 56 9.24 -9.12 -10.26
C LEU A 56 10.73 -8.82 -10.44
N LEU A 57 11.18 -7.62 -10.04
CA LEU A 57 12.60 -7.26 -10.06
C LEU A 57 13.40 -8.13 -9.09
N ALA A 58 12.94 -8.31 -7.86
CA ALA A 58 13.61 -9.15 -6.86
C ALA A 58 13.69 -10.61 -7.31
N ALA A 59 12.65 -11.13 -7.96
CA ALA A 59 12.59 -12.49 -8.48
C ALA A 59 13.65 -12.77 -9.57
N GLN A 60 14.15 -11.75 -10.27
CA GLN A 60 15.23 -11.91 -11.26
C GLN A 60 16.51 -12.50 -10.65
N SER A 61 16.75 -12.27 -9.36
CA SER A 61 17.89 -12.84 -8.63
C SER A 61 17.81 -14.37 -8.49
N ARG A 62 16.63 -14.97 -8.67
CA ARG A 62 16.32 -16.38 -8.38
C ARG A 62 16.74 -16.84 -6.98
N ALA A 63 16.82 -15.90 -6.04
CA ALA A 63 17.07 -16.20 -4.64
C ALA A 63 15.86 -16.90 -3.99
N LYS A 64 16.05 -17.42 -2.78
CA LYS A 64 14.97 -17.98 -1.97
C LYS A 64 14.07 -16.85 -1.46
N ALA A 65 12.77 -17.05 -1.53
CA ALA A 65 11.76 -16.15 -0.96
C ALA A 65 11.11 -16.78 0.27
N VAL A 66 10.60 -15.95 1.16
CA VAL A 66 9.78 -16.34 2.31
C VAL A 66 8.52 -15.48 2.29
N VAL A 67 7.36 -16.11 2.35
CA VAL A 67 6.07 -15.41 2.50
C VAL A 67 5.70 -15.37 3.98
N ILE A 68 5.45 -14.17 4.50
CA ILE A 68 5.04 -13.97 5.90
C ILE A 68 3.54 -13.68 5.92
N GLY A 69 2.75 -14.70 6.24
CA GLY A 69 1.28 -14.66 6.33
C GLY A 69 0.62 -15.57 5.30
N GLY A 70 -0.05 -16.63 5.76
CA GLY A 70 -0.71 -17.63 4.92
C GLY A 70 -2.18 -17.34 4.58
N GLY A 71 -2.52 -16.06 4.42
CA GLY A 71 -3.85 -15.65 3.94
C GLY A 71 -3.99 -15.81 2.41
N LEU A 72 -5.11 -15.39 1.84
CA LEU A 72 -5.40 -15.51 0.39
C LEU A 72 -4.22 -15.01 -0.47
N LEU A 73 -3.82 -13.75 -0.30
CA LEU A 73 -2.74 -13.14 -1.08
C LEU A 73 -1.39 -13.83 -0.84
N GLY A 74 -1.13 -14.27 0.39
CA GLY A 74 0.12 -14.97 0.72
C GLY A 74 0.22 -16.33 0.04
N LEU A 75 -0.90 -17.05 -0.09
CA LEU A 75 -0.96 -18.32 -0.82
C LEU A 75 -0.85 -18.11 -2.34
N GLU A 76 -1.36 -17.01 -2.88
CA GLU A 76 -1.18 -16.66 -4.30
C GLU A 76 0.26 -16.26 -4.63
N ALA A 77 1.00 -15.70 -3.67
CA ALA A 77 2.40 -15.31 -3.85
C ALA A 77 3.41 -16.45 -3.64
N ALA A 78 2.98 -17.59 -3.07
CA ALA A 78 3.83 -18.71 -2.68
C ALA A 78 4.20 -19.65 -3.84
#